data_AF-A0A3M1IHN4-F1
#
_entry.id   AF-A0A3M1IHN4-F1
#
_cell.length_a   1.000
_cell.length_b   1.000
_cell.length_c   1.000
_cell.angle_alpha   90.00
_cell.angle_beta   90.00
_cell.angle_gamma   90.00
#
_symmetry.space_group_name_H-M   'P 1'
#
loop_
_entity.id
_entity.type
_entity.pdbx_description
1 polymer ?
#
loop_
_entity_poly.entity_id
_entity_poly.type
_entity_poly.pdbx_seq_one_letter_code
_entity_poly.pdbx_strand_id
1 'polypeptide(L)'
;MSERTRQQRRALLLGIGLDSDGHKRVTTGPNFALVGGSKETHEEMTEKAIKINEKLARRGKRLEEVSREEFDEIAHSVGLRRHTPETN
;
A
#
# COMPACT_ATOMS: atom_id res chain seq x y z
N MET A 1 14.85 35.61 -0.28
CA MET A 1 13.78 34.60 -0.50
C MET A 1 14.35 33.26 -0.07
N SER A 2 13.87 32.70 1.04
CA SER A 2 14.40 31.43 1.56
C SER A 2 13.62 30.29 0.92
N GLU A 3 14.24 29.59 -0.03
CA GLU A 3 13.71 28.34 -0.56
C GLU A 3 13.67 27.31 0.58
N ARG A 4 12.48 27.08 1.14
CA ARG A 4 12.26 25.90 1.99
C ARG A 4 12.43 24.69 1.09
N THR A 5 13.54 23.98 1.23
CA THR A 5 13.73 22.65 0.64
C THR A 5 12.52 21.82 1.01
N ARG A 6 11.67 21.52 0.03
CA ARG A 6 10.46 20.72 0.21
C ARG A 6 10.94 19.33 0.62
N GLN A 7 10.94 19.07 1.92
CA GLN A 7 11.30 17.77 2.48
C GLN A 7 10.51 16.71 1.72
N GLN A 8 11.19 15.90 0.91
CA GLN A 8 10.59 14.88 0.06
C GLN A 8 9.78 13.97 0.99
N ARG A 9 8.45 14.07 0.92
CA ARG A 9 7.56 13.20 1.69
C ARG A 9 7.84 11.78 1.24
N ARG A 10 8.10 10.87 2.17
CA ARG A 10 8.20 9.44 1.88
C ARG A 10 6.85 8.81 2.22
N ALA A 11 6.34 7.98 1.34
CA ALA A 11 5.14 7.19 1.56
C ALA A 11 5.47 5.71 1.39
N LEU A 12 4.89 4.86 2.24
CA LEU A 12 5.10 3.42 2.22
C LEU A 12 3.74 2.72 2.41
N LEU A 13 3.42 1.78 1.52
CA LEU A 13 2.29 0.86 1.67
C LEU A 13 2.70 -0.31 2.55
N LEU A 14 2.13 -0.42 3.75
CA LEU A 14 2.39 -1.53 4.67
C LEU A 14 1.21 -2.51 4.64
N GLY A 15 1.49 -3.78 4.35
CA GLY A 15 0.54 -4.88 4.46
C GLY A 15 0.96 -5.85 5.56
N ILE A 16 0.04 -6.18 6.45
CA ILE A 16 0.28 -7.11 7.56
C ILE A 16 -0.78 -8.20 7.48
N GLY A 17 -0.34 -9.43 7.21
CA GLY A 17 -1.19 -10.61 7.30
C GLY A 17 -1.26 -11.09 8.73
N LEU A 18 -2.47 -11.08 9.30
CA LEU A 18 -2.72 -11.46 10.70
C LEU A 18 -3.04 -12.94 10.88
N ASP A 19 -3.31 -13.63 9.77
CA ASP A 19 -3.43 -15.08 9.70
C ASP A 19 -2.03 -15.72 9.53
N SER A 20 -1.83 -16.92 10.07
CA SER A 20 -0.56 -17.63 9.97
C SER A 20 -0.80 -19.13 9.79
N ASP A 21 -0.06 -19.72 8.86
CA ASP A 21 0.04 -21.16 8.61
C ASP A 21 1.35 -21.74 9.17
N GLY A 22 2.04 -21.01 10.05
CA GLY A 22 3.34 -21.40 10.60
C GLY A 22 4.54 -20.96 9.76
N HIS A 23 4.34 -20.36 8.59
CA HIS A 23 5.42 -19.82 7.77
C HIS A 23 5.59 -18.30 7.93
N LYS A 24 6.85 -17.86 7.94
CA LYS A 24 7.20 -16.43 7.86
C LYS A 24 7.31 -16.03 6.40
N ARG A 25 6.52 -15.03 5.99
CA ARG A 25 6.56 -14.45 4.65
C ARG A 25 6.84 -12.96 4.72
N VAL A 26 7.76 -12.50 3.87
CA VAL A 26 8.15 -11.09 3.78
C VAL A 26 8.38 -10.77 2.31
N THR A 27 7.68 -9.75 1.81
CA THR A 27 7.83 -9.24 0.45
C THR A 27 7.98 -7.72 0.51
N THR A 28 9.04 -7.17 -0.08
CA THR A 28 9.33 -5.73 -0.06
C THR A 28 9.51 -5.18 -1.47
N GLY A 29 9.08 -3.94 -1.68
CA GLY A 29 9.31 -3.19 -2.91
C GLY A 29 9.70 -1.73 -2.62
N PRO A 30 9.86 -0.90 -3.67
CA PRO A 30 10.36 0.48 -3.53
C PRO A 30 9.51 1.37 -2.61
N ASN A 31 8.21 1.10 -2.55
CA ASN A 31 7.22 1.86 -1.80
C ASN A 31 6.21 0.96 -1.06
N PHE A 32 6.55 -0.32 -0.83
CA PHE A 32 5.70 -1.20 -0.04
C PHE A 32 6.49 -2.25 0.75
N ALA A 33 5.91 -2.72 1.85
CA ALA A 33 6.39 -3.86 2.61
C ALA A 33 5.19 -4.72 3.06
N LEU A 34 5.25 -6.02 2.82
CA LEU A 34 4.23 -7.00 3.18
C LEU A 34 4.85 -8.02 4.12
N VAL A 35 4.22 -8.24 5.27
CA VAL A 35 4.75 -9.11 6.32
C VAL A 35 3.65 -10.02 6.84
N GLY A 36 3.94 -11.32 6.96
CA GLY A 36 2.99 -12.31 7.49
C GLY A 36 1.89 -12.70 6.51
N GLY A 37 0.87 -13.38 7.02
CA GLY A 37 -0.19 -14.01 6.22
C GLY A 37 0.11 -15.49 5.94
N SER A 38 -0.95 -16.31 5.87
CA SER A 38 -0.91 -17.60 5.20
C SER A 38 -0.49 -17.43 3.73
N LYS A 39 -0.20 -18.53 3.05
CA LYS A 39 0.16 -18.47 1.62
C LYS A 39 -0.85 -17.66 0.80
N GLU A 40 -2.13 -17.96 0.94
CA GLU A 40 -3.22 -17.34 0.19
C GLU A 40 -3.32 -15.83 0.50
N THR A 41 -3.37 -15.46 1.78
CA THR A 41 -3.46 -14.05 2.18
C THR A 41 -2.22 -13.25 1.79
N HIS A 42 -1.02 -13.85 1.88
CA HIS A 42 0.20 -13.18 1.46
C HIS A 42 0.26 -12.97 -0.05
N GLU A 43 -0.17 -13.96 -0.83
CA GLU A 43 -0.28 -13.85 -2.29
C GLU A 43 -1.30 -12.77 -2.69
N GLU A 44 -2.46 -12.72 -2.04
CA GLU A 44 -3.46 -11.67 -2.29
C GLU A 44 -2.90 -10.28 -1.97
N MET A 45 -2.27 -10.09 -0.81
CA MET A 45 -1.63 -8.82 -0.46
C MET A 45 -0.58 -8.39 -1.50
N THR A 46 0.22 -9.34 -1.98
CA THR A 46 1.26 -9.11 -3.00
C THR A 46 0.65 -8.66 -4.31
N GLU A 47 -0.41 -9.35 -4.76
CA GLU A 47 -1.15 -8.98 -5.97
C GLU A 47 -1.72 -7.57 -5.87
N LYS A 48 -2.34 -7.20 -4.73
CA LYS A 48 -2.88 -5.85 -4.53
C LYS A 48 -1.79 -4.78 -4.56
N ALA A 49 -0.66 -5.02 -3.88
CA ALA A 49 0.46 -4.07 -3.85
C ALA A 49 1.04 -3.82 -5.25
N ILE A 50 1.19 -4.86 -6.06
CA ILE A 50 1.64 -4.74 -7.46
C ILE A 50 0.63 -3.93 -8.27
N LYS A 51 -0.67 -4.26 -8.20
CA LYS A 51 -1.72 -3.56 -8.95
C LYS A 51 -1.84 -2.07 -8.59
N ILE A 52 -1.65 -1.72 -7.31
CA ILE A 52 -1.60 -0.32 -6.87
C ILE A 52 -0.43 0.40 -7.56
N ASN A 53 0.75 -0.22 -7.56
CA ASN A 53 1.93 0.35 -8.21
C ASN A 53 1.79 0.49 -9.72
N GLU A 54 1.20 -0.49 -10.41
CA GLU A 54 0.90 -0.37 -11.84
C GLU A 54 -0.05 0.79 -12.14
N LYS A 55 -1.08 0.99 -11.30
CA LYS A 55 -2.01 2.11 -11.46
C LYS A 55 -1.35 3.46 -11.19
N LEU A 56 -0.48 3.55 -10.19
CA LEU A 56 0.35 4.73 -9.92
C LEU A 56 1.27 5.05 -11.11
N ALA A 57 1.97 4.04 -11.63
CA ALA A 57 2.85 4.16 -12.78
C ALA A 57 2.10 4.60 -14.04
N ARG A 58 0.90 4.04 -14.31
CA ARG A 58 0.03 4.48 -15.43
C ARG A 58 -0.41 5.94 -15.31
N ARG A 59 -0.50 6.47 -14.09
CA ARG A 59 -0.80 7.89 -13.82
C ARG A 59 0.46 8.77 -13.81
N GLY A 60 1.64 8.19 -13.97
CA GLY A 60 2.92 8.90 -13.91
C GLY A 60 3.25 9.48 -12.53
N LYS A 61 2.68 8.90 -11.46
CA LYS A 61 2.83 9.38 -10.08
C LYS A 61 3.47 8.32 -9.20
N ARG A 62 4.19 8.76 -8.18
CA ARG A 62 4.66 7.93 -7.06
C ARG A 62 3.67 7.99 -5.90
N LEU A 63 3.84 7.08 -4.93
CA LEU A 63 2.94 6.98 -3.78
C LEU A 63 2.97 8.26 -2.91
N GLU A 64 4.11 8.95 -2.86
CA GLU A 64 4.28 10.23 -2.17
C GLU A 64 3.63 11.44 -2.88
N GLU A 65 3.22 11.28 -4.14
CA GLU A 65 2.66 12.35 -4.98
C GLU A 65 1.13 12.30 -5.07
N VAL A 66 0.51 11.18 -4.66
CA VAL A 66 -0.94 11.04 -4.65
C VAL A 66 -1.57 11.60 -3.38
N SER A 67 -2.77 12.19 -3.52
CA SER A 67 -3.56 12.57 -2.36
C SER A 67 -4.18 11.34 -1.68
N ARG A 68 -4.75 11.51 -0.48
CA ARG A 68 -5.43 10.42 0.22
C ARG A 68 -6.65 9.93 -0.55
N GLU A 69 -7.41 10.85 -1.14
CA GLU A 69 -8.60 10.57 -1.94
C GLU A 69 -8.21 9.78 -3.19
N GLU A 70 -7.15 10.21 -3.88
CA GLU A 70 -6.64 9.52 -5.06
C GLU A 70 -6.11 8.12 -4.73
N PHE A 71 -5.41 7.99 -3.60
CA PHE A 71 -4.97 6.69 -3.12
C PHE A 71 -6.16 5.79 -2.76
N ASP A 72 -7.18 6.33 -2.07
CA ASP A 72 -8.39 5.59 -1.72
C ASP A 72 -9.11 5.11 -2.99
N GLU A 73 -9.23 5.92 -4.04
CA GLU A 73 -9.79 5.48 -5.33
C GLU A 73 -8.99 4.31 -5.93
N ILE A 74 -7.66 4.40 -5.93
CA ILE A 74 -6.79 3.34 -6.44
C ILE A 74 -6.97 2.07 -5.60
N ALA A 75 -6.99 2.19 -4.28
CA ALA A 75 -7.18 1.10 -3.33
C ALA A 75 -8.55 0.41 -3.54
N HIS A 76 -9.63 1.16 -3.63
CA HIS A 76 -10.96 0.62 -3.94
C HIS A 76 -10.98 -0.09 -5.29
N SER A 77 -10.31 0.45 -6.30
CA SER A 77 -10.26 -0.15 -7.64
C SER A 77 -9.48 -1.48 -7.71
N VAL A 78 -8.66 -1.80 -6.70
CA VAL A 78 -8.01 -3.12 -6.58
C VAL A 78 -8.76 -4.04 -5.61
N GLY A 79 -9.87 -3.58 -5.01
CA GLY A 79 -10.71 -4.36 -4.10
C GLY A 79 -10.39 -4.17 -2.62
N LEU A 80 -9.50 -3.24 -2.25
CA LEU A 80 -9.31 -2.88 -0.85
C LEU A 80 -10.53 -2.09 -0.36
N ARG A 81 -11.02 -2.44 0.83
CA ARG A 81 -12.14 -1.73 1.47
C ARG A 81 -11.62 -1.00 2.68
N ARG A 82 -12.00 0.27 2.80
CA ARG A 82 -11.71 1.04 4.01
C ARG A 82 -12.58 0.51 5.14
N HIS A 83 -11.94 -0.02 6.19
CA HIS A 83 -12.65 -0.32 7.43
C HIS A 83 -12.87 0.99 8.18
N THR A 84 -14.10 1.48 8.22
CA THR A 84 -14.53 2.51 9.17
C THR A 84 -14.99 1.79 10.44
N PRO A 85 -14.16 1.69 11.50
CA PRO A 85 -14.64 1.13 12.75
C PRO A 85 -15.79 2.01 13.26
N GLU A 86 -16.88 1.37 13.67
CA GLU A 86 -17.95 2.05 14.39
C GLU A 86 -17.34 2.61 15.68
N THR A 87 -17.63 3.87 15.99
CA THR A 87 -17.14 4.53 17.20
C THR A 87 -17.68 3.75 18.40
N ASN A 88 -16.79 3.04 19.11
CA ASN A 88 -17.10 2.41 20.40
C ASN A 88 -17.49 3.46 21.45
#